data_AF-A0A931VC55-F1
#
_entry.id   AF-A0A931VC55-F1
#
_cell.length_a   1.000
_cell.length_b   1.000
_cell.length_c   1.000
_cell.angle_alpha   90.00
_cell.angle_beta   90.00
_cell.angle_gamma   90.00
#
_symmetry.space_group_name_H-M   'P 1'
#
loop_
_entity.id
_entity.type
_entity.pdbx_description
1 polymer ?
#
loop_
_entity_poly.entity_id
_entity_poly.type
_entity_poly.pdbx_seq_one_letter_code
_entity_poly.pdbx_strand_id
1 'polypeptide(L)'
;MSEKNQSLADGQSPLELKQIVGGLLFAAHKPLNVAELRAALTGGDQNEPGGPNPFGKVQERDIRAAIEQLQAELTERKLGIILAEVAGRFRFQTDPTGGPWVRQLLNLDKPTRLSKPALETLAII
;
A
#
# COMPACT_ATOMS: atom_id res chain seq x y z
N MET A 1 47.23 16.42 -5.31
CA MET A 1 47.09 15.74 -4.01
C MET A 1 45.77 16.15 -3.42
N SER A 2 44.77 15.31 -3.26
CA SER A 2 44.54 13.93 -3.66
C SER A 2 43.06 13.73 -3.31
N GLU A 3 42.32 13.14 -4.24
CA GLU A 3 41.34 12.09 -3.97
C GLU A 3 40.20 12.46 -3.00
N LYS A 4 38.95 12.49 -3.45
CA LYS A 4 38.27 11.25 -3.82
C LYS A 4 37.02 11.53 -4.65
N ASN A 5 37.05 11.08 -5.89
CA ASN A 5 35.86 10.64 -6.61
C ASN A 5 35.12 9.61 -5.76
N GLN A 6 33.88 9.87 -5.39
CA GLN A 6 32.93 8.83 -5.03
C GLN A 6 31.58 9.27 -5.60
N SER A 7 31.46 9.19 -6.92
CA SER A 7 30.93 8.02 -7.65
C SER A 7 29.42 8.12 -7.75
N LEU A 8 29.03 8.74 -8.86
CA LEU A 8 27.73 8.73 -9.48
C LEU A 8 27.39 7.28 -9.87
N ALA A 9 27.02 6.46 -8.87
CA ALA A 9 26.70 5.05 -9.04
C ALA A 9 25.66 4.55 -8.00
N ASP A 10 24.69 5.38 -7.61
CA ASP A 10 23.52 4.93 -6.82
C ASP A 10 22.42 4.37 -7.76
N GLY A 11 22.80 3.46 -8.67
CA GLY A 11 21.93 2.93 -9.72
C GLY A 11 21.05 1.75 -9.31
N GLN A 12 21.28 1.17 -8.14
CA GLN A 12 20.39 0.19 -7.50
C GLN A 12 20.78 0.10 -6.02
N SER A 13 20.23 1.00 -5.20
CA SER A 13 20.16 0.69 -3.77
C SER A 13 19.38 -0.61 -3.63
N PRO A 14 19.85 -1.58 -2.82
CA PRO A 14 19.07 -2.79 -2.56
C PRO A 14 17.70 -2.35 -2.04
N LEU A 15 16.64 -2.82 -2.71
CA LEU A 15 15.26 -2.46 -2.39
C LEU A 15 15.03 -2.61 -0.88
N GLU A 16 14.57 -1.55 -0.21
CA GLU A 16 14.33 -1.62 1.23
C GLU A 16 13.05 -2.41 1.51
N LEU A 17 13.02 -3.16 2.62
CA LEU A 17 11.82 -3.92 3.03
C LEU A 17 10.56 -3.05 3.04
N LYS A 18 10.70 -1.83 3.56
CA LYS A 18 9.64 -0.81 3.59
C LYS A 18 9.10 -0.49 2.19
N GLN A 19 9.98 -0.31 1.22
CA GLN A 19 9.59 0.01 -0.16
C GLN A 19 8.78 -1.13 -0.78
N ILE A 20 9.19 -2.38 -0.55
CA ILE A 20 8.48 -3.55 -1.06
C ILE A 20 7.15 -3.74 -0.35
N VAL A 21 7.10 -3.62 0.98
CA VAL A 21 5.84 -3.69 1.75
C VAL A 21 4.86 -2.63 1.28
N GLY A 22 5.33 -1.40 1.06
CA GLY A 22 4.52 -0.32 0.47
C GLY A 22 3.99 -0.68 -0.92
N GLY A 23 4.85 -1.21 -1.79
CA GLY A 23 4.46 -1.66 -3.13
C GLY A 23 3.40 -2.77 -3.11
N LEU A 24 3.57 -3.77 -2.25
CA LEU A 24 2.61 -4.88 -2.08
C LEU A 24 1.25 -4.38 -1.58
N LEU A 25 1.23 -3.49 -0.58
CA LEU A 25 0.00 -2.91 -0.05
C LEU A 25 -0.69 -1.99 -1.05
N PHE A 26 0.06 -1.34 -1.93
CA PHE A 26 -0.48 -0.48 -2.99
C PHE A 26 -1.10 -1.32 -4.11
N ALA A 27 -0.44 -2.40 -4.53
CA ALA A 27 -0.91 -3.28 -5.60
C ALA A 27 -2.08 -4.18 -5.16
N ALA A 28 -2.10 -4.61 -3.89
CA ALA A 28 -3.21 -5.37 -3.35
C ALA A 28 -4.42 -4.45 -3.17
N HIS A 29 -5.33 -4.43 -4.14
CA HIS A 29 -6.63 -3.75 -4.07
C HIS A 29 -7.57 -4.27 -2.95
N LYS A 30 -7.04 -5.07 -2.00
CA LYS A 30 -7.71 -5.61 -0.81
C LYS A 30 -6.81 -5.40 0.41
N PRO A 31 -7.36 -5.26 1.63
CA PRO A 31 -6.54 -5.22 2.85
C PRO A 31 -5.70 -6.49 2.98
N LEU A 32 -4.45 -6.39 3.42
CA LEU A 32 -3.53 -7.51 3.65
C LEU A 32 -3.15 -7.63 5.13
N ASN A 33 -3.00 -8.85 5.64
CA ASN A 33 -2.36 -9.06 6.94
C ASN A 33 -0.84 -9.29 6.80
N VAL A 34 -0.14 -9.34 7.94
CA VAL A 34 1.32 -9.55 8.00
C VAL A 34 1.73 -10.91 7.42
N ALA A 35 0.92 -11.94 7.63
CA ALA A 35 1.21 -13.29 7.12
C ALA A 35 1.14 -13.34 5.57
N GLU A 36 0.19 -12.67 4.95
CA GLU A 36 0.07 -12.55 3.49
C GLU A 36 1.24 -11.75 2.90
N LEU A 37 1.63 -10.66 3.56
CA LEU A 37 2.82 -9.88 3.17
C LEU A 37 4.08 -10.75 3.23
N ARG A 38 4.26 -11.51 4.31
CA ARG A 38 5.38 -12.44 4.48
C ARG A 38 5.37 -13.54 3.41
N ALA A 39 4.20 -14.12 3.12
CA ALA A 39 4.07 -15.14 2.09
C ALA A 39 4.45 -14.59 0.71
N ALA A 40 4.03 -13.36 0.37
CA ALA A 40 4.42 -12.70 -0.87
C ALA A 40 5.94 -12.43 -0.93
N LEU A 41 6.54 -11.99 0.18
CA LEU A 41 7.98 -11.72 0.28
C LEU A 41 8.84 -12.99 0.20
N THR A 42 8.32 -14.15 0.61
CA THR A 42 9.09 -15.41 0.68
C THR A 42 8.74 -16.40 -0.44
N GLY A 43 7.63 -16.20 -1.13
CA GLY A 43 7.11 -17.08 -2.18
C GLY A 43 7.68 -16.87 -3.58
N GLY A 44 8.60 -15.92 -3.77
CA GLY A 44 9.28 -15.69 -5.05
C GLY A 44 10.09 -16.91 -5.49
N ASP A 45 10.04 -17.21 -6.78
CA ASP A 45 10.77 -18.34 -7.37
C ASP A 45 12.28 -18.04 -7.32
N GLN A 46 13.09 -19.00 -6.89
CA GLN A 46 14.54 -18.87 -6.86
C GLN A 46 15.15 -18.76 -8.29
N ASN A 47 14.32 -18.94 -9.32
CA ASN A 47 14.70 -18.86 -10.73
C ASN A 47 14.36 -17.51 -11.41
N GLU A 48 13.91 -16.49 -10.67
CA GLU A 48 13.75 -15.14 -11.24
C GLU A 48 15.11 -14.52 -11.61
N PRO A 49 15.20 -13.80 -12.75
CA PRO A 49 16.39 -13.04 -13.13
C PRO A 49 16.59 -11.87 -12.14
N GLY A 50 17.33 -12.13 -11.06
CA GLY A 50 17.56 -11.16 -9.99
C GLY A 50 18.41 -11.64 -8.82
N GLY A 51 18.80 -12.92 -8.80
CA GLY A 51 19.59 -13.50 -7.72
C GLY A 51 18.74 -14.01 -6.54
N PRO A 52 19.38 -14.45 -5.44
CA PRO A 52 18.66 -14.99 -4.29
C PRO A 52 17.73 -13.95 -3.66
N ASN A 53 16.50 -14.35 -3.35
CA ASN A 53 15.51 -13.49 -2.70
C ASN A 53 16.06 -12.92 -1.38
N PRO A 54 16.30 -11.59 -1.27
CA PRO A 54 16.90 -10.98 -0.08
C PRO A 54 15.95 -11.01 1.14
N PHE A 55 14.64 -11.22 0.92
CA PHE A 55 13.62 -11.25 1.96
C PHE A 55 13.24 -12.67 2.39
N GLY A 56 13.93 -13.72 1.91
CA GLY A 56 13.60 -15.12 2.21
C GLY A 56 13.60 -15.48 3.71
N LYS A 57 14.24 -14.68 4.56
CA LYS A 57 14.31 -14.86 6.03
C LYS A 57 13.61 -13.76 6.83
N VAL A 58 12.80 -12.93 6.18
CA VAL A 58 12.08 -11.83 6.86
C VAL A 58 11.13 -12.37 7.92
N GLN A 59 11.11 -11.73 9.09
CA GLN A 59 10.20 -12.08 10.17
C GLN A 59 9.01 -11.12 10.20
N GLU A 60 7.89 -11.57 10.78
CA GLU A 60 6.69 -10.75 10.92
C GLU A 60 6.93 -9.45 11.70
N ARG A 61 7.87 -9.47 12.66
CA ARG A 61 8.29 -8.27 13.40
C ARG A 61 8.92 -7.20 12.49
N ASP A 62 9.69 -7.62 11.49
CA ASP A 62 10.41 -6.71 10.60
C ASP A 62 9.39 -6.06 9.63
N ILE A 63 8.40 -6.83 9.19
CA ILE A 63 7.28 -6.34 8.39
C ILE A 63 6.42 -5.34 9.19
N ARG A 64 6.14 -5.65 10.47
CA ARG A 64 5.39 -4.74 11.33
C ARG A 64 6.11 -3.41 11.55
N ALA A 65 7.41 -3.45 11.82
CA ALA A 65 8.24 -2.25 11.93
C ALA A 65 8.23 -1.43 10.63
N ALA A 66 8.29 -2.09 9.46
CA ALA A 66 8.19 -1.42 8.17
C ALA A 66 6.82 -0.75 7.95
N ILE A 67 5.73 -1.38 8.38
CA ILE A 67 4.37 -0.81 8.33
C ILE A 67 4.27 0.42 9.24
N GLU A 68 4.75 0.33 10.48
CA GLU A 68 4.74 1.44 11.43
C GLU A 68 5.55 2.64 10.90
N GLN A 69 6.72 2.38 10.30
CA GLN A 69 7.51 3.41 9.65
C GLN A 69 6.77 4.07 8.47
N LEU A 70 6.08 3.28 7.62
CA LEU A 70 5.25 3.82 6.54
C LEU A 70 4.13 4.71 7.08
N GLN A 71 3.44 4.28 8.14
CA GLN A 71 2.37 5.06 8.76
C GLN A 71 2.88 6.41 9.27
N ALA A 72 4.03 6.42 9.95
CA ALA A 72 4.65 7.63 10.47
C ALA A 72 5.03 8.59 9.33
N GLU A 73 5.73 8.10 8.31
CA GLU A 73 6.19 8.92 7.18
C GLU A 73 5.02 9.49 6.36
N LEU A 74 3.96 8.71 6.13
CA LEU A 74 2.76 9.21 5.42
C LEU A 74 2.06 10.31 6.21
N THR A 75 1.96 10.14 7.53
CA THR A 75 1.36 11.14 8.42
C THR A 75 2.19 12.42 8.45
N GLU A 76 3.52 12.31 8.53
CA GLU A 76 4.44 13.45 8.54
C GLU A 76 4.39 14.23 7.22
N ARG A 77 4.35 13.53 6.08
CA ARG A 77 4.36 14.15 4.74
C ARG A 77 3.04 14.84 4.37
N LYS A 78 1.94 14.57 5.09
CA LYS A 78 0.61 15.20 4.88
C LYS A 78 0.13 15.16 3.42
N LEU A 79 0.28 14.00 2.77
CA LEU A 79 -0.09 13.80 1.36
C LEU A 79 -1.59 13.48 1.14
N GLY A 80 -2.41 13.46 2.20
CA GLY A 80 -3.81 13.04 2.13
C GLY A 80 -4.00 11.53 1.90
N ILE A 81 -2.95 10.75 2.09
CA ILE A 81 -2.93 9.28 1.99
C ILE A 81 -2.45 8.73 3.34
N ILE A 82 -3.17 7.74 3.87
CA ILE A 82 -2.83 7.06 5.11
C ILE A 82 -2.73 5.55 4.88
N LEU A 83 -1.92 4.88 5.71
CA LEU A 83 -1.93 3.43 5.82
C LEU A 83 -2.75 3.04 7.05
N ALA A 84 -3.95 2.50 6.83
CA ALA A 84 -4.91 2.22 7.89
C ALA A 84 -4.95 0.73 8.25
N GLU A 85 -5.14 0.43 9.52
CA GLU A 85 -5.38 -0.92 10.04
C GLU A 85 -6.88 -1.14 10.29
N VAL A 86 -7.44 -2.20 9.70
CA VAL A 86 -8.83 -2.62 9.84
C VAL A 86 -8.88 -4.12 10.13
N ALA A 87 -9.33 -4.49 11.33
CA ALA A 87 -9.42 -5.89 11.77
C ALA A 87 -8.10 -6.68 11.60
N GLY A 88 -6.96 -6.07 11.97
CA GLY A 88 -5.63 -6.70 11.85
C GLY A 88 -5.09 -6.77 10.42
N ARG A 89 -5.70 -6.04 9.48
CA ARG A 89 -5.27 -5.95 8.07
C ARG A 89 -4.97 -4.51 7.69
N PHE A 90 -4.00 -4.32 6.82
CA PHE A 90 -3.48 -3.01 6.41
C PHE A 90 -3.89 -2.70 4.98
N ARG A 91 -4.25 -1.45 4.70
CA ARG A 91 -4.51 -0.94 3.34
C ARG A 91 -4.29 0.56 3.24
N PHE A 92 -3.97 1.04 2.04
CA PHE A 92 -4.01 2.47 1.76
C PHE A 92 -5.44 3.01 1.75
N GLN A 93 -5.62 4.20 2.30
CA GLN A 93 -6.87 4.95 2.28
C GLN A 93 -6.59 6.44 2.10
N THR A 94 -7.60 7.18 1.66
CA THR A 94 -7.55 8.65 1.72
C THR A 94 -7.71 9.11 3.16
N ASP A 95 -6.98 10.16 3.54
CA ASP A 95 -7.14 10.82 4.83
C ASP A 95 -8.58 11.37 4.96
N PRO A 96 -9.30 11.06 6.06
CA PRO A 96 -10.66 11.58 6.30
C PRO A 96 -10.77 13.10 6.26
N THR A 97 -9.70 13.84 6.59
CA THR A 97 -9.66 15.31 6.50
C THR A 97 -9.90 15.80 5.06
N GLY A 98 -9.48 15.02 4.06
CA GLY A 98 -9.73 15.26 2.64
C GLY A 98 -11.13 14.83 2.16
N GLY A 99 -11.95 14.26 3.05
CA GLY A 99 -13.23 13.62 2.73
C GLY A 99 -14.18 14.44 1.85
N PRO A 100 -14.45 15.73 2.14
CA PRO A 100 -15.36 16.54 1.31
C PRO A 100 -14.94 16.61 -0.16
N TRP A 101 -13.65 16.79 -0.45
CA TRP A 101 -13.14 16.87 -1.82
C TRP A 101 -13.13 15.51 -2.51
N VAL A 102 -12.80 14.43 -1.79
CA VAL A 102 -12.85 13.06 -2.32
C VAL A 102 -14.28 12.67 -2.68
N ARG A 103 -15.27 13.00 -1.83
CA ARG A 103 -16.70 12.76 -2.10
C ARG A 103 -17.20 13.52 -3.32
N GLN A 104 -16.80 14.79 -3.45
CA GLN A 104 -17.13 15.62 -4.61
C GLN A 104 -16.55 15.04 -5.90
N LEU A 105 -15.28 14.63 -5.90
CA LEU A 105 -14.62 13.99 -7.04
C LEU A 105 -15.36 12.71 -7.47
N LEU A 106 -15.71 11.87 -6.50
CA LEU A 106 -16.38 10.59 -6.72
C LEU A 106 -17.90 10.71 -6.93
N ASN A 107 -18.46 11.93 -6.87
CA ASN A 107 -19.91 12.19 -6.93
C ASN A 107 -20.72 11.38 -5.91
N LEU A 108 -20.15 11.06 -4.74
CA LEU A 108 -20.80 10.22 -3.73
C LEU A 108 -22.03 10.88 -3.09
N ASP A 109 -22.13 12.21 -3.17
CA ASP A 109 -23.26 12.97 -2.65
C ASP A 109 -24.40 13.14 -3.68
N LYS A 110 -24.22 12.67 -4.93
CA LYS A 110 -25.31 12.65 -5.89
C LYS A 110 -26.18 11.44 -5.62
N PRO A 111 -27.49 11.61 -5.31
CA PRO A 111 -28.38 10.46 -5.25
C PRO A 111 -28.31 9.74 -6.59
N THR A 112 -28.02 8.44 -6.56
CA THR A 112 -28.19 7.59 -7.73
C THR A 112 -29.66 7.71 -8.11
N ARG A 113 -29.96 8.46 -9.16
CA ARG A 113 -31.33 8.59 -9.67
C ARG A 113 -31.71 7.24 -10.26
N LEU A 114 -32.16 6.32 -9.40
CA LEU A 114 -32.88 5.14 -9.83
C LEU A 114 -34.11 5.64 -10.59
N SER A 115 -34.23 5.22 -11.84
CA SER A 115 -35.42 5.53 -12.64
C SER A 115 -36.64 4.89 -11.98
N LYS A 116 -37.84 5.43 -12.26
CA LYS A 116 -39.10 4.86 -11.75
C LYS A 116 -39.19 3.33 -11.97
N PRO A 117 -38.81 2.79 -13.15
CA PRO A 117 -38.76 1.35 -13.37
C PRO A 117 -37.76 0.60 -12.48
N ALA A 118 -36.61 1.20 -12.15
CA ALA A 118 -35.60 0.56 -11.28
C ALA A 118 -36.04 0.49 -9.82
N LEU A 119 -36.82 1.48 -9.36
CA LEU A 119 -37.47 1.45 -8.04
C LEU A 119 -38.60 0.43 -7.96
N GLU A 120 -39.38 0.27 -9.03
CA GLU A 120 -40.43 -0.75 -9.12
C GLU A 120 -39.84 -2.17 -9.01
N THR A 121 -38.72 -2.45 -9.69
CA THR A 121 -38.04 -3.75 -9.56
C THR A 121 -37.49 -3.99 -8.15
N LEU A 122 -36.90 -2.98 -7.49
CA LEU A 122 -36.37 -3.12 -6.13
C LEU A 122 -37.47 -3.38 -5.08
N ALA A 123 -38.69 -2.89 -5.33
CA ALA A 123 -39.83 -3.06 -4.43
C ALA A 123 -40.51 -4.45 -4.56
N ILE A 124 -40.19 -5.21 -5.60
CA ILE A 124 -40.82 -6.50 -5.91
C ILE A 124 -39.95 -7.71 -5.47
N ILE A 125 -38.65 -7.50 -5.19
CA ILE A 125 -37.71 -8.55 -4.75
C ILE A 125 -37.69 -8.69 -3.23
#